data_AF-K1Z397-F1
#
_entry.id   AF-K1Z397-F1
#
_cell.length_a   1.000
_cell.length_b   1.000
_cell.length_c   1.000
_cell.angle_alpha   90.00
_cell.angle_beta   90.00
_cell.angle_gamma   90.00
#
_symmetry.space_group_name_H-M   'P 1'
#
loop_
_entity.id
_entity.type
_entity.pdbx_description
1 polymer ?
#
loop_
_entity_poly.entity_id
_entity_poly.type
_entity_poly.pdbx_seq_one_letter_code
_entity_poly.pdbx_strand_id
1 'polypeptide(L)'
;MFLLHLEPENDAVMVRLAEMAEADNNIDEAIEYYQRAVVANDSLSPRFAHLTDLLLKVNQPLVAKEAIIQAVELEPQNPKYLDLLIETAILCQDKKLATDAYQNLRLVNPENSKLGDFKGRIDRI
;
A
#
# COMPACT_ATOMS: atom_id res chain seq x y z
N MET A 1 -6.12 4.62 42.18
CA MET A 1 -5.32 5.45 41.26
C MET A 1 -5.24 4.67 39.95
N PHE A 2 -6.24 4.82 39.08
CA PHE A 2 -6.31 4.08 37.83
C PHE A 2 -5.47 4.79 36.78
N LEU A 3 -4.39 4.14 36.35
CA LEU A 3 -3.63 4.48 35.15
C LEU A 3 -4.57 4.36 33.94
N LEU A 4 -5.00 5.49 33.37
CA LEU A 4 -5.48 5.56 32.00
C LEU A 4 -4.32 6.04 31.13
N HIS A 5 -3.49 5.09 30.69
CA HIS A 5 -2.74 5.23 29.44
C HIS A 5 -3.76 5.10 28.29
N LEU A 6 -4.27 6.22 27.80
CA LEU A 6 -4.98 6.29 26.52
C LEU A 6 -4.23 7.27 25.62
N GLU A 7 -3.12 6.84 25.04
CA GLU A 7 -2.68 7.36 23.74
C GLU A 7 -2.31 6.22 22.76
N PRO A 8 -3.26 5.31 22.48
CA PRO A 8 -3.40 4.71 21.14
C PRO A 8 -4.56 5.31 20.32
N GLU A 9 -5.02 6.51 20.66
CA GLU A 9 -6.21 7.13 20.03
C GLU A 9 -5.90 8.01 18.81
N ASN A 10 -4.63 8.25 18.46
CA ASN A 10 -4.32 9.21 17.39
C ASN A 10 -4.29 8.58 15.99
N ASP A 11 -3.70 7.39 15.83
CA ASP A 11 -3.56 6.72 14.53
C ASP A 11 -4.90 6.25 13.96
N ALA A 12 -5.76 5.67 14.80
CA ALA A 12 -7.10 5.25 14.38
C ALA A 12 -7.98 6.47 13.99
N VAL A 13 -7.84 7.60 14.69
CA VAL A 13 -8.54 8.84 14.34
C VAL A 13 -7.99 9.43 13.03
N MET A 14 -6.68 9.43 12.84
CA MET A 14 -6.05 9.85 11.58
C MET A 14 -6.58 9.01 10.40
N VAL A 15 -6.71 7.69 10.52
CA VAL A 15 -7.31 6.87 9.46
C VAL A 15 -8.75 7.29 9.16
N ARG A 16 -9.58 7.53 10.18
CA ARG A 16 -10.96 8.01 9.96
C ARG A 16 -11.01 9.36 9.25
N LEU A 17 -10.13 10.29 9.63
CA LEU A 17 -10.01 11.58 8.97
C LEU A 17 -9.55 11.41 7.51
N ALA A 18 -8.63 10.47 7.25
CA ALA A 18 -8.21 10.15 5.90
C ALA A 18 -9.35 9.60 5.04
N GLU A 19 -10.14 8.67 5.57
CA GLU A 19 -11.32 8.10 4.90
C GLU A 19 -12.38 9.17 4.61
N MET A 20 -12.61 10.11 5.55
CA MET A 20 -13.51 11.24 5.34
C MET A 20 -13.00 12.19 4.25
N ALA A 21 -11.71 12.55 4.28
CA ALA A 21 -11.09 13.38 3.26
C ALA A 21 -11.12 12.69 1.88
N GLU A 22 -10.91 11.37 1.80
CA GLU A 22 -11.05 10.62 0.55
C GLU A 22 -12.50 10.65 0.03
N ALA A 23 -13.49 10.48 0.91
CA ALA A 23 -14.90 10.57 0.56
C ALA A 23 -15.30 11.96 0.04
N ASP A 24 -14.67 13.01 0.57
CA ASP A 24 -14.82 14.40 0.12
C ASP A 24 -13.96 14.73 -1.11
N ASN A 25 -13.25 13.74 -1.67
CA ASN A 25 -12.33 13.86 -2.80
C ASN A 25 -11.12 14.81 -2.54
N ASN A 26 -10.81 15.07 -1.27
CA ASN A 26 -9.63 15.80 -0.81
C ASN A 26 -8.43 14.83 -0.69
N ILE A 27 -7.93 14.35 -1.82
CA ILE A 27 -6.93 13.27 -1.87
C ILE A 27 -5.62 13.65 -1.16
N ASP A 28 -5.15 14.89 -1.28
CA ASP A 28 -3.90 15.33 -0.64
C ASP A 28 -4.00 15.31 0.90
N GLU A 29 -5.14 15.73 1.45
CA GLU A 29 -5.40 15.70 2.89
C GLU A 29 -5.54 14.25 3.39
N ALA A 30 -6.20 13.39 2.61
CA ALA A 30 -6.26 11.96 2.91
C ALA A 30 -4.86 11.32 3.00
N ILE A 31 -3.96 11.67 2.08
CA ILE A 31 -2.56 11.22 2.10
C ILE A 31 -1.86 11.70 3.38
N GLU A 32 -1.99 12.96 3.76
CA GLU A 32 -1.37 13.50 4.98
C GLU A 32 -1.83 12.73 6.23
N TYR A 33 -3.14 12.48 6.34
CA TYR A 33 -3.68 11.74 7.47
C TYR A 33 -3.21 10.28 7.50
N TYR A 34 -3.17 9.58 6.36
CA TYR A 34 -2.60 8.23 6.31
C TYR A 34 -1.10 8.20 6.63
N GLN A 35 -0.32 9.18 6.16
CA GLN A 35 1.10 9.30 6.48
C GLN A 35 1.31 9.47 7.99
N ARG A 36 0.53 10.34 8.62
CA ARG A 36 0.57 10.52 10.08
C ARG A 36 0.16 9.23 10.81
N ALA A 37 -0.83 8.50 10.31
CA ALA A 37 -1.29 7.25 10.91
C ALA A 37 -0.22 6.15 10.87
N VAL A 38 0.52 6.01 9.76
CA VAL A 38 1.60 5.01 9.66
C VAL A 38 2.83 5.39 10.48
N VAL A 39 3.12 6.68 10.66
CA VAL A 39 4.19 7.15 11.56
C VAL A 39 3.83 6.89 13.03
N ALA A 40 2.56 7.07 13.40
CA ALA A 40 2.09 6.80 14.75
C ALA A 40 2.04 5.30 15.07
N ASN A 41 1.73 4.46 14.08
CA ASN A 41 1.72 3.00 14.23
C ASN A 41 1.90 2.32 12.85
N ASP A 42 3.09 1.74 12.68
CA ASP A 42 3.58 1.08 11.47
C ASP A 42 3.31 -0.43 11.43
N SER A 43 2.58 -0.98 12.41
CA SER A 43 2.30 -2.43 12.45
C SER A 43 1.08 -2.85 11.64
N LEU A 44 0.37 -1.90 11.01
CA LEU A 44 -0.91 -2.13 10.35
C LEU A 44 -0.81 -1.99 8.83
N SER A 45 -0.63 -3.14 8.18
CA SER A 45 -0.46 -3.28 6.73
C SER A 45 -1.53 -2.55 5.88
N PRO A 46 -2.84 -2.49 6.24
CA PRO A 46 -3.84 -1.89 5.35
C PRO A 46 -3.60 -0.40 5.16
N ARG A 47 -3.02 0.29 6.14
CA ARG A 47 -2.77 1.74 6.07
C ARG A 47 -1.74 2.07 5.01
N PHE A 48 -0.69 1.27 4.92
CA PHE A 48 0.32 1.40 3.87
C PHE A 48 -0.25 1.08 2.49
N ALA A 49 -1.12 0.07 2.37
CA ALA A 49 -1.77 -0.25 1.10
C ALA A 49 -2.72 0.88 0.64
N HIS A 50 -3.55 1.42 1.54
CA HIS A 50 -4.40 2.58 1.24
C HIS A 50 -3.58 3.82 0.87
N LEU A 51 -2.52 4.11 1.63
CA LEU A 51 -1.59 5.20 1.31
C LEU A 51 -0.97 5.01 -0.08
N THR A 52 -0.58 3.79 -0.44
CA THR A 52 -0.06 3.46 -1.77
C THR A 52 -1.10 3.79 -2.86
N ASP A 53 -2.33 3.32 -2.71
CA ASP A 53 -3.40 3.58 -3.69
C ASP A 53 -3.61 5.09 -3.90
N LEU A 54 -3.63 5.88 -2.82
CA LEU A 54 -3.78 7.33 -2.91
C LEU A 54 -2.57 8.00 -3.58
N LEU A 55 -1.34 7.60 -3.23
CA LEU A 55 -0.12 8.11 -3.84
C LEU A 55 -0.06 7.81 -5.34
N LEU A 56 -0.55 6.64 -5.77
CA LEU A 56 -0.68 6.31 -7.19
C LEU A 56 -1.71 7.21 -7.89
N LYS A 57 -2.86 7.53 -7.25
CA LYS A 57 -3.87 8.45 -7.81
C LYS A 57 -3.30 9.85 -8.07
N VAL A 58 -2.36 10.31 -7.25
CA VAL A 58 -1.67 11.62 -7.42
C VAL A 58 -0.35 11.51 -8.19
N ASN A 59 -0.13 10.40 -8.90
CA ASN A 59 1.05 10.17 -9.74
C ASN A 59 2.39 10.29 -8.99
N GLN A 60 2.45 9.77 -7.76
CA GLN A 60 3.67 9.68 -6.93
C GLN A 60 4.13 8.22 -6.74
N PRO A 61 4.46 7.48 -7.82
CA PRO A 61 4.74 6.05 -7.75
C PRO A 61 6.00 5.70 -6.94
N LEU A 62 6.99 6.60 -6.91
CA LEU A 62 8.22 6.36 -6.13
C LEU A 62 7.95 6.30 -4.62
N VAL A 63 7.12 7.21 -4.11
CA VAL A 63 6.71 7.21 -2.69
C VAL A 63 5.75 6.06 -2.42
N ALA A 64 4.83 5.79 -3.36
CA ALA A 64 3.92 4.65 -3.26
C ALA A 64 4.70 3.32 -3.12
N LYS A 65 5.84 3.19 -3.82
CA LYS A 65 6.71 2.02 -3.76
C LYS A 65 7.22 1.75 -2.33
N GLU A 66 7.63 2.79 -1.62
CA GLU A 66 8.10 2.66 -0.24
C GLU A 66 6.97 2.19 0.68
N ALA A 67 5.78 2.76 0.54
CA ALA A 67 4.62 2.38 1.33
C ALA A 67 4.20 0.92 1.07
N ILE A 68 4.07 0.49 -0.18
CA ILE A 68 3.61 -0.87 -0.48
C ILE A 68 4.61 -1.95 -0.05
N ILE A 69 5.91 -1.64 -0.07
CA ILE A 69 6.94 -2.54 0.48
C ILE A 69 6.65 -2.80 1.96
N GLN A 70 6.34 -1.77 2.76
CA GLN A 70 5.99 -1.94 4.17
C GLN A 70 4.75 -2.82 4.35
N ALA A 71 3.71 -2.65 3.52
CA ALA A 71 2.52 -3.50 3.58
C ALA A 71 2.85 -4.98 3.29
N VAL A 72 3.72 -5.24 2.31
CA VAL A 72 4.15 -6.59 1.93
C VAL A 72 5.12 -7.19 2.96
N GLU A 73 5.95 -6.40 3.62
CA GLU A 73 6.80 -6.89 4.73
C GLU A 73 5.95 -7.38 5.91
N LEU A 74 4.86 -6.68 6.23
CA LEU A 74 3.92 -7.07 7.28
C LEU A 74 3.07 -8.28 6.88
N GLU A 75 2.63 -8.35 5.63
CA GLU A 75 1.80 -9.44 5.10
C GLU A 75 2.32 -9.97 3.75
N PRO A 76 3.41 -10.76 3.75
CA PRO A 76 4.11 -11.15 2.52
C PRO A 76 3.33 -12.10 1.61
N GLN A 77 2.25 -12.70 2.11
CA GLN A 77 1.42 -13.64 1.36
C GLN A 77 0.06 -13.05 0.98
N ASN A 78 -0.18 -11.76 1.23
CA ASN A 78 -1.44 -11.13 0.86
C ASN A 78 -1.47 -10.86 -0.66
N PRO A 79 -2.32 -11.55 -1.44
CA PRO A 79 -2.31 -11.41 -2.89
C PRO A 79 -2.71 -10.01 -3.35
N LYS A 80 -3.50 -9.25 -2.57
CA LYS A 80 -3.84 -7.87 -2.92
C LYS A 80 -2.64 -6.94 -2.83
N TYR A 81 -1.78 -7.13 -1.83
CA TYR A 81 -0.58 -6.31 -1.67
C TYR A 81 0.48 -6.69 -2.69
N LEU A 82 0.59 -7.97 -3.04
CA LEU A 82 1.46 -8.42 -4.12
C LEU A 82 1.00 -7.87 -5.49
N ASP A 83 -0.31 -7.87 -5.77
CA ASP A 83 -0.88 -7.21 -6.96
C ASP A 83 -0.46 -5.73 -7.02
N LEU A 84 -0.67 -5.00 -5.93
CA LEU A 84 -0.39 -3.57 -5.86
C LEU A 84 1.12 -3.27 -5.91
N LEU A 85 1.96 -4.14 -5.35
CA LEU A 85 3.42 -4.06 -5.44
C LEU A 85 3.88 -4.24 -6.89
N ILE A 86 3.31 -5.19 -7.63
CA ILE A 86 3.62 -5.40 -9.05
C ILE A 86 3.25 -4.17 -9.88
N GLU A 87 2.03 -3.64 -9.69
CA GLU A 87 1.56 -2.42 -10.36
C GLU A 87 2.51 -1.25 -10.10
N THR A 88 2.83 -1.01 -8.83
CA THR A 88 3.70 0.08 -8.40
C THR A 88 5.11 -0.07 -8.94
N ALA A 89 5.66 -1.28 -8.93
CA ALA A 89 6.97 -1.59 -9.48
C ALA A 89 7.02 -1.38 -10.99
N ILE A 90 5.96 -1.73 -11.73
CA ILE A 90 5.85 -1.47 -13.16
C ILE A 90 5.87 0.03 -13.45
N LEU A 91 5.10 0.82 -12.70
CA LEU A 91 5.09 2.29 -12.83
C LEU A 91 6.46 2.91 -12.52
N CYS A 92 7.19 2.33 -11.57
CA CYS A 92 8.56 2.73 -11.24
C CYS A 92 9.64 2.21 -12.21
N GLN A 93 9.27 1.43 -13.23
CA GLN A 93 10.20 0.69 -14.09
C GLN A 93 11.18 -0.22 -13.33
N ASP A 94 10.78 -0.70 -12.14
CA ASP A 94 11.57 -1.56 -11.29
C ASP A 94 11.31 -3.03 -11.63
N LYS A 95 11.90 -3.48 -12.76
CA LYS A 95 11.67 -4.82 -13.31
C LYS A 95 11.97 -5.94 -12.33
N LYS A 96 13.01 -5.77 -11.51
CA LYS A 96 13.42 -6.76 -10.52
C LYS A 96 12.32 -6.93 -9.47
N LEU A 97 11.90 -5.83 -8.84
CA LEU A 97 10.86 -5.87 -7.82
C LEU A 97 9.54 -6.41 -8.37
N ALA A 98 9.15 -6.00 -9.58
CA ALA A 98 7.94 -6.49 -10.22
C ALA A 98 8.00 -8.00 -10.50
N THR A 99 9.16 -8.51 -10.93
CA THR A 99 9.37 -9.95 -11.19
C THR A 99 9.31 -10.76 -9.90
N ASP A 100 9.96 -10.29 -8.83
CA ASP A 100 9.98 -10.97 -7.54
C ASP A 100 8.56 -11.03 -6.93
N ALA A 101 7.84 -9.91 -6.94
CA ALA A 101 6.45 -9.83 -6.49
C ALA A 101 5.51 -10.72 -7.33
N TYR A 102 5.70 -10.75 -8.65
CA TYR A 102 4.94 -11.62 -9.57
C TYR A 102 5.15 -13.10 -9.26
N GLN A 103 6.39 -13.52 -8.98
CA GLN A 103 6.67 -14.90 -8.60
C GLN A 103 5.97 -15.27 -7.30
N ASN A 104 6.02 -14.40 -6.29
CA ASN A 104 5.32 -14.60 -5.03
C ASN A 104 3.80 -14.68 -5.23
N LEU A 105 3.22 -13.77 -6.02
CA LEU A 105 1.80 -13.76 -6.31
C LEU A 105 1.35 -15.08 -6.95
N ARG A 106 2.12 -15.60 -7.92
CA ARG A 106 1.82 -16.87 -8.59
C ARG A 106 1.86 -18.06 -7.62
N LEU A 107 2.70 -18.00 -6.57
CA LEU A 107 2.77 -19.05 -5.54
C LEU A 107 1.56 -18.99 -4.60
N VAL A 108 1.16 -17.80 -4.15
CA VAL A 108 0.08 -17.64 -3.16
C VAL A 108 -1.31 -17.59 -3.78
N ASN A 109 -1.43 -17.16 -5.03
CA ASN A 109 -2.69 -17.06 -5.77
C ASN A 109 -2.46 -17.38 -7.27
N PRO A 110 -2.25 -18.66 -7.63
CA PRO A 110 -2.01 -19.08 -9.01
C PRO A 110 -3.19 -18.82 -9.96
N GLU A 111 -4.41 -18.68 -9.42
CA GLU A 111 -5.64 -18.40 -10.18
C GLU A 111 -5.90 -16.90 -10.36
N ASN A 112 -4.95 -16.03 -9.97
CA ASN A 112 -5.12 -14.58 -10.15
C ASN A 112 -5.21 -14.22 -11.63
N SER A 113 -6.38 -13.71 -12.03
CA SER A 113 -6.70 -13.30 -13.40
C SER A 113 -5.72 -12.30 -14.02
N LYS A 114 -4.98 -11.51 -13.22
CA LYS A 114 -4.03 -10.50 -13.68
C LYS A 114 -2.65 -11.06 -14.04
N LEU A 115 -2.33 -12.32 -13.70
CA LEU A 115 -0.98 -12.87 -13.90
C LEU A 115 -0.51 -12.77 -15.38
N GLY A 116 -1.42 -13.01 -16.33
CA GLY A 116 -1.09 -12.87 -17.76
C GLY A 116 -0.72 -11.44 -18.16
N ASP A 117 -1.51 -10.45 -17.70
CA ASP A 117 -1.26 -9.03 -17.96
C ASP A 117 0.03 -8.55 -17.31
N PHE A 118 0.22 -8.87 -16.02
CA PHE A 118 1.43 -8.53 -15.28
C PHE A 118 2.69 -9.02 -15.97
N LYS A 119 2.72 -10.30 -16.38
CA LYS A 119 3.88 -10.84 -17.10
C LYS A 119 4.18 -10.04 -18.36
N GLY A 120 3.16 -9.76 -19.18
CA GLY A 120 3.33 -9.01 -20.42
C GLY A 120 3.84 -7.58 -20.20
N ARG A 121 3.43 -6.92 -19.11
CA ARG A 121 3.88 -5.56 -18.77
C ARG A 121 5.28 -5.55 -18.17
N ILE A 122 5.62 -6.51 -17.31
CA ILE A 122 6.97 -6.68 -16.74
C ILE A 122 8.00 -6.94 -17.84
N ASP A 123 7.65 -7.73 -18.86
CA ASP A 123 8.58 -8.03 -19.96
C ASP A 123 8.93 -6.79 -20.80
N ARG A 124 8.06 -5.76 -20.80
CA ARG A 124 8.17 -4.54 -21.61
C ARG A 124 8.90 -3.37 -20.96
N ILE A 125 9.04 -3.38 -19.64
CA ILE A 125 9.89 -2.44 -18.90
C ILE A 125 11.33 -2.95 -18.84
#